data_AF-A0AAE3AE50-F1
#
_entry.id   AF-A0AAE3AE50-F1
#
_cell.length_a   1.000
_cell.length_b   1.000
_cell.length_c   1.000
_cell.angle_alpha   90.00
_cell.angle_beta   90.00
_cell.angle_gamma   90.00
#
_symmetry.space_group_name_H-M   'P 1'
#
loop_
_entity.id
_entity.type
_entity.pdbx_description
1 polymer ?
#
loop_
_entity_poly.entity_id
_entity_poly.type
_entity_poly.pdbx_seq_one_letter_code
_entity_poly.pdbx_strand_id
1 'polypeptide(L)' 'MKEQKYHIYLTEQERSEVIKSLIDLKNALIRQGKYTDAVDDLLVKLTGAKRKKLKVVYI' A
#
# COMPACT_ATOMS: atom_id res chain seq x y z
N MET A 1 16.20 -19.65 7.73
CA MET A 1 14.82 -19.49 8.25
C MET A 1 13.93 -19.09 7.07
N LYS A 2 12.80 -19.77 6.80
CA LYS A 2 11.87 -19.35 5.73
C LYS A 2 11.16 -18.09 6.19
N GLU A 3 11.32 -16.97 5.48
CA GLU A 3 10.52 -15.77 5.71
C GLU A 3 9.03 -16.10 5.52
N GLN A 4 8.22 -15.80 6.53
CA GLN A 4 6.77 -15.91 6.42
C GLN A 4 6.27 -14.81 5.48
N LYS A 5 5.58 -15.21 4.41
CA LYS A 5 4.99 -14.28 3.44
C LYS A 5 3.52 -14.11 3.76
N TYR A 6 3.12 -12.87 4.02
CA TYR A 6 1.73 -12.49 4.19
C TYR A 6 1.17 -11.93 2.89
N HIS A 7 -0.09 -12.22 2.60
CA HIS A 7 -0.80 -11.63 1.46
C HIS A 7 -2.02 -10.89 1.97
N ILE A 8 -2.09 -9.61 1.64
CA ILE A 8 -3.21 -8.74 2.01
C ILE A 8 -4.08 -8.55 0.77
N TYR A 9 -5.38 -8.80 0.94
CA TYR A 9 -6.38 -8.51 -0.07
C TYR A 9 -7.12 -7.24 0.33
N LEU A 10 -7.19 -6.28 -0.58
CA LEU A 10 -7.89 -5.02 -0.38
C LEU A 10 -9.02 -4.93 -1.39
N THR A 11 -10.18 -4.48 -0.93
CA THR A 11 -11.25 -3.98 -1.78
C THR A 11 -10.80 -2.72 -2.53
N GLU A 12 -11.52 -2.31 -3.57
CA GLU A 12 -11.20 -1.08 -4.31
C GLU A 12 -11.28 0.17 -3.40
N GLN A 13 -12.18 0.15 -2.42
CA GLN A 13 -12.30 1.23 -1.43
C GLN A 13 -11.08 1.26 -0.51
N GLU A 14 -10.76 0.15 0.17
CA GLU A 14 -9.59 0.08 1.06
C GLU A 14 -8.30 0.39 0.30
N ARG A 15 -8.16 -0.08 -0.94
CA ARG A 15 -7.02 0.25 -1.80
C ARG A 15 -6.90 1.76 -2.04
N SER A 16 -8.02 2.43 -2.33
CA SER A 16 -8.02 3.88 -2.54
C SER A 16 -7.68 4.65 -1.27
N GLU A 17 -8.21 4.21 -0.13
CA GLU A 17 -7.90 4.79 1.18
C GLU A 17 -6.42 4.65 1.52
N VAL A 18 -5.83 3.46 1.33
CA VAL A 18 -4.40 3.22 1.56
C VAL A 18 -3.53 4.08 0.64
N ILE A 19 -3.87 4.20 -0.65
CA ILE A 19 -3.13 5.07 -1.58
C ILE A 19 -3.17 6.53 -1.09
N LYS A 20 -4.35 7.02 -0.70
CA LYS A 20 -4.49 8.39 -0.19
C LYS A 20 -3.63 8.62 1.05
N SER A 21 -3.69 7.71 2.02
CA SER A 21 -2.86 7.81 3.24
C SER A 21 -1.36 7.78 2.95
N LEU A 22 -0.91 6.98 1.98
CA LEU A 22 0.50 6.95 1.58
C LEU A 22 0.94 8.25 0.90
N ILE A 23 0.08 8.87 0.09
CA ILE A 23 0.34 10.19 -0.50
C ILE A 23 0.43 11.27 0.59
N ASP A 24 -0.48 11.26 1.56
CA ASP A 24 -0.46 12.20 2.68
C ASP A 24 0.82 12.05 3.51
N LEU A 25 1.25 10.81 3.78
CA LEU A 25 2.52 10.51 4.44
C LEU A 25 3.71 11.01 3.64
N LYS A 26 3.75 10.74 2.32
CA LYS A 26 4.82 11.23 1.44
C LYS A 26 4.92 12.76 1.51
N ASN A 27 3.79 13.46 1.41
CA ASN A 27 3.75 14.92 1.49
C ASN A 27 4.25 15.43 2.85
N ALA A 28 3.89 14.75 3.94
CA ALA A 28 4.39 15.10 5.27
C ALA A 28 5.91 14.92 5.40
N LEU A 29 6.48 13.85 4.83
CA LEU A 29 7.92 13.60 4.81
C LEU A 29 8.68 14.63 3.97
N ILE A 30 8.15 14.99 2.79
CA ILE A 30 8.72 16.04 1.93
C ILE A 30 8.77 17.37 2.68
N ARG A 31 7.68 17.75 3.37
CA ARG A 31 7.63 18.97 4.18
C ARG A 31 8.64 18.96 5.34
N GLN A 32 9.02 17.79 5.82
CA GLN A 32 10.06 17.60 6.83
C GLN A 32 11.48 17.51 6.24
N GLY A 33 11.63 17.56 4.91
CA GLY A 33 12.91 17.36 4.22
C GLY A 33 13.47 15.93 4.35
N LYS A 34 12.61 14.93 4.55
CA LYS A 34 12.99 13.52 4.72
C LYS A 34 12.87 12.74 3.41
N TYR A 35 13.65 11.66 3.30
CA TYR A 35 13.60 10.72 2.18
C TYR A 35 12.24 10.02 2.08
N THR A 36 11.79 9.80 0.84
CA THR A 36 10.49 9.17 0.54
C THR A 36 10.61 7.89 -0.26
N ASP A 37 11.82 7.41 -0.57
CA ASP A 37 12.05 6.27 -1.46
C ASP A 37 11.27 5.02 -1.05
N ALA A 38 11.20 4.75 0.26
CA ALA A 38 10.41 3.64 0.80
C ALA A 38 8.90 3.80 0.56
N VAL A 39 8.37 5.02 0.65
CA VAL A 39 6.94 5.29 0.38
C VAL A 39 6.66 5.20 -1.11
N ASP A 40 7.58 5.67 -1.94
CA ASP A 40 7.51 5.59 -3.40
C ASP A 40 7.48 4.13 -3.88
N ASP A 41 8.36 3.28 -3.35
CA ASP A 41 8.35 1.84 -3.63
C ASP A 41 7.04 1.16 -3.28
N LEU A 42 6.42 1.55 -2.14
CA LEU A 42 5.12 1.01 -1.72
C LEU A 42 4.00 1.44 -2.67
N LEU A 43 3.98 2.71 -3.08
CA LEU A 43 3.02 3.22 -4.05
C LEU A 43 3.14 2.52 -5.40
N VAL A 44 4.35 2.28 -5.89
CA VAL A 44 4.58 1.53 -7.14
C VAL A 44 4.08 0.09 -7.01
N LYS A 45 4.39 -0.60 -5.91
CA LYS A 45 3.92 -1.98 -5.67
C LYS A 45 2.39 -2.06 -5.60
N LEU A 46 1.74 -1.11 -4.93
CA LEU A 46 0.29 -1.10 -4.74
C LEU A 46 -0.48 -0.71 -6.02
N THR A 47 0.09 0.19 -6.83
CA THR A 47 -0.49 0.59 -8.11
C THR A 47 -0.31 -0.48 -9.18
N GLY A 48 0.84 -1.16 -9.20
CA GLY A 48 1.15 -2.27 -10.10
C GLY A 48 0.57 -3.63 -9.68
N ALA A 49 0.03 -3.75 -8.47
CA ALA A 49 -0.56 -5.00 -7.99
C ALA A 49 -1.76 -5.44 -8.86
N LYS A 50 -1.79 -6.73 -9.20
CA LYS A 50 -2.89 -7.30 -9.98
C LYS A 50 -4.18 -7.29 -9.16
N ARG A 51 -5.24 -6.75 -9.75
CA ARG A 51 -6.59 -6.84 -9.19
C ARG A 51 -7.09 -8.27 -9.35
N LYS A 52 -7.46 -8.92 -8.26
CA LYS A 52 -8.14 -10.22 -8.25
C LYS A 52 -9.51 -10.06 -7.60
N LYS A 53 -10.55 -10.49 -8.30
CA LYS A 53 -11.88 -10.65 -7.69
C LYS A 53 -11.81 -11.86 -6.77
N LEU A 54 -11.87 -11.62 -5.46
CA LEU A 54 -11.84 -12.66 -4.43
C LEU A 54 -13.03 -12.46 -3.51
N LYS A 55 -13.68 -13.56 -3.14
CA LYS A 55 -14.70 -13.55 -2.09
C LYS A 55 -13.97 -13.60 -0.75
N VAL A 56 -13.72 -12.43 -0.17
CA VAL A 56 -13.15 -12.34 1.18
C VAL A 56 -14.27 -12.66 2.17
N VAL A 57 -14.14 -13.78 2.88
CA VAL A 57 -15.01 -14.12 4.01
C VAL A 57 -14.24 -13.72 5.27
N TYR A 58 -14.71 -12.70 5.96
CA TYR A 58 -14.23 -12.39 7.30
C TYR A 58 -14.82 -13.45 8.24
N ILE A 59 -13.93 -14.19 8.94
CA ILE A 59 -14.30 -15.13 10.01
C ILE A 59 -14.53 -14.34 11.29
#